data_AF-A0A3N1KP06-F1
#
_entry.id   AF-A0A3N1KP06-F1
#
_cell.length_a   1.000
_cell.length_b   1.000
_cell.length_c   1.000
_cell.angle_alpha   90.00
_cell.angle_beta   90.00
_cell.angle_gamma   90.00
#
_symmetry.space_group_name_H-M   'P 1'
#
loop_
_entity.id
_entity.type
_entity.pdbx_description
1 polymer ?
#
loop_
_entity_poly.entity_id
_entity_poly.type
_entity_poly.pdbx_seq_one_letter_code
_entity_poly.pdbx_strand_id
1 'polypeptide(L)'
;MTTAAGDPVPAVPESAAEGEIAEIFADIRATFGVAVVNLVWRHLATIPGALPWCWAAVRPAYREGSVPFQAAALRRALPLPAVPAPPAVVFDAIGIGPDDRAHIRRVLDSYDQTNAMALIALTALSLRLEGRVPAAESGGRARIPAIDGPMPRLLARSEMTPDAANLVARLDALGRRPDERIVASMYRHLSHWPAYLGLSLVQLAPLAADGRLAQAIEAAGLLARDGARRIAADLTPPDRPLDPAARAAARRGIEEFTRHPIARMVPIAALLRRLMPA
;
A
#
# COMPACT_ATOMS: atom_id res chain seq x y z
N MET A 1 -6.35 -23.00 8.22
CA MET A 1 -6.74 -21.63 7.82
C MET A 1 -6.61 -21.53 6.31
N THR A 2 -7.74 -21.61 5.62
CA THR A 2 -7.85 -21.41 4.17
C THR A 2 -7.53 -19.95 3.85
N THR A 3 -6.64 -19.71 2.88
CA THR A 3 -6.53 -18.40 2.24
C THR A 3 -7.92 -18.05 1.71
N ALA A 4 -8.43 -16.86 2.02
CA ALA A 4 -9.60 -16.37 1.31
C ALA A 4 -9.29 -16.44 -0.19
N ALA A 5 -10.18 -17.05 -0.98
CA ALA A 5 -9.91 -17.42 -2.37
C ALA A 5 -9.32 -16.23 -3.16
N GLY A 6 -8.00 -16.23 -3.35
CA GLY A 6 -7.28 -15.23 -4.16
C GLY A 6 -6.30 -14.31 -3.43
N ASP A 7 -6.23 -14.28 -2.09
CA ASP A 7 -5.19 -13.53 -1.38
C ASP A 7 -3.91 -14.39 -1.18
N PRO A 8 -2.72 -13.81 -1.38
CA PRO A 8 -1.44 -14.52 -1.32
C PRO A 8 -0.99 -14.87 0.10
N VAL A 9 -1.60 -14.23 1.09
CA VAL A 9 -1.41 -14.45 2.53
C VAL A 9 -2.77 -14.56 3.20
N PRO A 10 -2.90 -15.22 4.37
CA PRO A 10 -4.15 -15.23 5.12
C PRO A 10 -4.63 -13.80 5.36
N ALA A 11 -5.88 -13.51 5.01
CA ALA A 11 -6.48 -12.20 5.20
C ALA A 11 -7.99 -12.36 5.35
N VAL A 12 -8.60 -11.50 6.16
CA VAL A 12 -10.06 -11.38 6.25
C VAL A 12 -10.54 -10.48 5.09
N PRO A 13 -11.36 -10.98 4.15
CA PRO A 13 -11.98 -10.14 3.12
C PRO A 13 -12.88 -9.08 3.76
N GLU A 14 -12.92 -7.87 3.19
CA GLU A 14 -13.78 -6.80 3.71
C GLU A 14 -15.26 -7.20 3.71
N SER A 15 -15.69 -7.99 2.71
CA SER A 15 -17.06 -8.50 2.60
C SER A 15 -17.41 -9.59 3.61
N ALA A 16 -16.42 -10.17 4.29
CA ALA A 16 -16.59 -11.20 5.30
C ALA A 16 -16.20 -10.70 6.70
N ALA A 17 -15.88 -9.41 6.84
CA ALA A 17 -15.59 -8.80 8.13
C ALA A 17 -16.90 -8.62 8.90
N GLU A 18 -16.92 -9.05 10.16
CA GLU A 18 -18.05 -8.93 11.08
C GLU A 18 -17.59 -8.33 12.41
N GLY A 19 -18.54 -7.79 13.19
CA GLY A 19 -18.30 -7.23 14.51
C GLY A 19 -17.18 -6.18 14.53
N GLU A 20 -16.28 -6.28 15.53
CA GLU A 20 -15.17 -5.34 15.75
C GLU A 20 -14.25 -5.18 14.53
N ILE A 21 -14.03 -6.26 13.75
CA ILE A 21 -13.19 -6.19 12.54
C ILE A 21 -13.84 -5.28 11.48
N ALA A 22 -15.16 -5.41 11.29
CA ALA A 22 -15.90 -4.58 10.33
C ALA A 22 -15.88 -3.10 10.72
N GLU A 23 -16.06 -2.82 12.02
CA GLU A 23 -15.99 -1.48 12.59
C GLU A 23 -14.61 -0.84 12.39
N ILE A 24 -13.53 -1.59 12.65
CA ILE A 24 -12.17 -1.11 12.42
C ILE A 24 -11.90 -0.88 10.93
N PHE A 25 -12.35 -1.78 10.06
CA PHE A 25 -12.21 -1.56 8.61
C PHE A 25 -12.95 -0.29 8.14
N ALA A 26 -14.13 -0.01 8.70
CA ALA A 26 -14.85 1.23 8.43
C ALA A 26 -14.09 2.47 8.93
N ASP A 27 -13.52 2.42 10.15
CA ASP A 27 -12.73 3.51 10.71
C ASP A 27 -11.39 3.73 9.97
N ILE A 28 -10.77 2.66 9.44
CA ILE A 28 -9.61 2.76 8.54
C ILE A 28 -9.98 3.51 7.27
N ARG A 29 -11.08 3.13 6.59
CA ARG A 29 -11.55 3.82 5.39
C ARG A 29 -11.85 5.29 5.66
N ALA A 30 -12.55 5.58 6.75
CA ALA A 30 -12.85 6.95 7.17
C ALA A 30 -11.59 7.76 7.50
N THR A 31 -10.59 7.16 8.15
CA THR A 31 -9.33 7.83 8.51
C THR A 31 -8.47 8.09 7.28
N PHE A 32 -8.40 7.16 6.34
CA PHE A 32 -7.59 7.32 5.13
C PHE A 32 -8.28 8.13 4.04
N GLY A 33 -9.60 8.31 4.12
CA GLY A 33 -10.37 8.93 3.04
C GLY A 33 -10.36 8.09 1.76
N VAL A 34 -10.29 6.76 1.89
CA VAL A 34 -10.30 5.82 0.75
C VAL A 34 -11.33 4.72 0.94
N ALA A 35 -11.72 4.07 -0.17
CA ALA A 35 -12.76 3.06 -0.16
C ALA A 35 -12.28 1.63 0.16
N VAL A 36 -10.96 1.39 0.28
CA VAL A 36 -10.39 0.03 0.42
C VAL A 36 -9.41 -0.05 1.58
N VAL A 37 -9.43 -1.18 2.29
CA VAL A 37 -8.47 -1.49 3.36
C VAL A 37 -7.26 -2.24 2.80
N ASN A 38 -6.07 -1.68 3.01
CA ASN A 38 -4.81 -2.30 2.56
C ASN A 38 -4.67 -3.73 3.12
N LEU A 39 -4.11 -4.64 2.30
CA LEU A 39 -3.98 -6.08 2.61
C LEU A 39 -3.31 -6.36 3.97
N VAL A 40 -2.37 -5.51 4.39
CA VAL A 40 -1.69 -5.67 5.69
C VAL A 40 -2.65 -5.58 6.89
N TRP A 41 -3.64 -4.69 6.86
CA TRP A 41 -4.67 -4.59 7.90
C TRP A 41 -5.59 -5.82 7.87
N ARG A 42 -5.93 -6.29 6.67
CA ARG A 42 -6.73 -7.51 6.48
C ARG A 42 -5.99 -8.76 6.94
N HIS A 43 -4.66 -8.80 6.82
CA HIS A 43 -3.81 -9.84 7.35
C HIS A 43 -3.74 -9.81 8.89
N LEU A 44 -3.55 -8.62 9.49
CA LEU A 44 -3.55 -8.45 10.95
C LEU A 44 -4.88 -8.88 11.58
N ALA A 45 -5.99 -8.78 10.85
CA ALA A 45 -7.30 -9.27 11.28
C ALA A 45 -7.35 -10.79 11.51
N THR A 46 -6.44 -11.57 10.91
CA THR A 46 -6.36 -13.02 11.11
C THR A 46 -5.62 -13.43 12.39
N ILE A 47 -4.97 -12.47 13.05
CA ILE A 47 -4.15 -12.70 14.25
C ILE A 47 -4.97 -12.21 15.47
N PRO A 48 -5.23 -13.08 16.46
CA PRO A 48 -6.05 -12.72 17.63
C PRO A 48 -5.61 -11.42 18.30
N GLY A 49 -6.52 -10.45 18.38
CA GLY A 49 -6.30 -9.14 19.02
C GLY A 49 -5.34 -8.19 18.29
N ALA A 50 -4.67 -8.62 17.22
CA ALA A 50 -3.63 -7.81 16.59
C ALA A 50 -4.20 -6.60 15.84
N LEU A 51 -5.27 -6.77 15.05
CA LEU A 51 -5.90 -5.65 14.34
C LEU A 51 -6.34 -4.51 15.28
N PRO A 52 -7.19 -4.74 16.31
CA PRO A 52 -7.61 -3.69 17.23
C PRO A 52 -6.42 -3.02 17.92
N TRP A 53 -5.45 -3.80 18.39
CA TRP A 53 -4.29 -3.26 19.09
C TRP A 53 -3.39 -2.42 18.18
N CYS A 54 -3.03 -2.95 17.00
CA CYS A 54 -2.17 -2.26 16.04
C CYS A 54 -2.83 -1.01 15.49
N TRP A 55 -4.13 -1.05 15.19
CA TRP A 55 -4.87 0.11 14.71
C TRP A 55 -4.97 1.20 15.78
N ALA A 56 -5.33 0.83 17.02
CA ALA A 56 -5.36 1.77 18.14
C ALA A 56 -4.00 2.46 18.35
N ALA A 57 -2.89 1.73 18.18
CA ALA A 57 -1.54 2.27 18.33
C ALA A 57 -1.18 3.37 17.31
N VAL A 58 -1.63 3.23 16.06
CA VAL A 58 -1.21 4.14 14.97
C VAL A 58 -2.26 5.20 14.63
N ARG A 59 -3.53 4.95 14.94
CA ARG A 59 -4.65 5.80 14.53
C ARG A 59 -4.50 7.26 14.98
N PRO A 60 -4.04 7.59 16.20
CA PRO A 60 -3.80 8.98 16.58
C PRO A 60 -2.77 9.67 15.69
N ALA A 61 -1.67 9.01 15.35
CA ALA A 61 -0.63 9.55 14.46
C ALA A 61 -1.14 9.81 13.02
N TYR A 62 -2.11 9.02 12.54
CA TYR A 62 -2.82 9.32 11.29
C TYR A 62 -3.68 10.58 11.40
N ARG A 63 -4.46 10.72 12.48
CA ARG A 63 -5.42 11.82 12.68
C ARG A 63 -4.75 13.15 13.02
N GLU A 64 -3.73 13.11 13.87
CA GLU A 64 -2.94 14.28 14.27
C GLU A 64 -1.98 14.73 13.17
N GLY A 65 -1.65 13.84 12.25
CA GLY A 65 -1.03 14.20 10.98
C GLY A 65 0.47 13.94 10.88
N SER A 66 1.10 13.26 11.86
CA SER A 66 2.53 12.95 11.77
C SER A 66 2.82 11.87 10.71
N VAL A 67 1.96 10.86 10.57
CA VAL A 67 2.05 9.86 9.49
C VAL A 67 1.91 10.49 8.09
N PRO A 68 0.82 11.22 7.75
CA PRO A 68 0.71 11.82 6.43
C PRO A 68 1.79 12.85 6.13
N PHE A 69 2.32 13.55 7.14
CA PHE A 69 3.45 14.46 6.96
C PHE A 69 4.70 13.72 6.48
N GLN A 70 5.10 12.65 7.17
CA GLN A 70 6.26 11.85 6.78
C GLN A 70 6.03 11.12 5.45
N ALA A 71 4.82 10.61 5.20
CA ALA A 71 4.48 9.98 3.93
C ALA A 71 4.55 10.96 2.75
N ALA A 72 4.13 12.21 2.94
CA ALA A 72 4.28 13.27 1.94
C ALA A 72 5.75 13.65 1.73
N ALA A 73 6.55 13.70 2.79
CA ALA A 73 8.00 13.93 2.70
C ALA A 73 8.69 12.82 1.90
N LEU A 74 8.37 11.56 2.19
CA LEU A 74 8.86 10.40 1.44
C LEU A 74 8.53 10.54 -0.05
N ARG A 75 7.27 10.77 -0.41
CA ARG A 75 6.85 10.87 -1.82
C ARG A 75 7.53 12.03 -2.56
N ARG A 76 7.80 13.16 -1.89
CA ARG A 76 8.54 14.28 -2.49
C ARG A 76 10.03 13.98 -2.69
N ALA A 77 10.65 13.26 -1.76
CA ALA A 77 12.08 12.97 -1.78
C ALA A 77 12.44 11.74 -2.64
N LEU A 78 11.45 10.96 -3.06
CA LEU A 78 11.66 9.71 -3.78
C LEU A 78 12.31 9.96 -5.15
N PRO A 79 13.51 9.41 -5.43
CA PRO A 79 14.19 9.57 -6.72
C PRO A 79 13.52 8.67 -7.75
N LEU A 80 12.46 9.18 -8.39
CA LEU A 80 11.74 8.46 -9.42
C LEU A 80 12.41 8.64 -10.79
N PRO A 81 12.71 7.54 -11.51
CA PRO A 81 13.23 7.65 -12.87
C PRO A 81 12.25 8.39 -13.78
N ALA A 82 12.79 9.11 -14.76
CA ALA A 82 11.99 9.75 -15.79
C ALA A 82 11.30 8.69 -16.66
N VAL A 83 9.99 8.82 -16.84
CA VAL A 83 9.19 8.00 -17.73
C VAL A 83 8.33 8.94 -18.56
N PRO A 84 8.40 8.90 -19.90
CA PRO A 84 7.56 9.74 -20.73
C PRO A 84 6.09 9.32 -20.57
N ALA A 85 5.24 10.26 -20.17
CA ALA A 85 3.80 10.03 -20.12
C ALA A 85 3.28 9.80 -21.56
N PRO A 86 2.58 8.69 -21.84
CA PRO A 86 1.95 8.50 -23.14
C PRO A 86 0.93 9.62 -23.40
N PRO A 87 0.85 10.15 -24.64
CA PRO A 87 -0.15 11.15 -24.97
C PRO A 87 -1.56 10.56 -24.90
N ALA A 88 -2.57 11.40 -24.68
CA ALA A 88 -3.97 10.97 -24.53
C ALA A 88 -4.46 10.05 -25.66
N VAL A 89 -4.02 10.29 -26.91
CA VAL A 89 -4.36 9.47 -28.08
C VAL A 89 -3.94 8.00 -27.93
N VAL A 90 -2.88 7.68 -27.17
CA VAL A 90 -2.49 6.29 -26.90
C VAL A 90 -3.56 5.60 -26.07
N PHE A 91 -4.12 6.29 -25.07
CA PHE A 91 -5.20 5.76 -24.24
C PHE A 91 -6.48 5.57 -25.04
N ASP A 92 -6.83 6.53 -25.92
CA ASP A 92 -7.99 6.41 -26.82
C ASP A 92 -7.83 5.18 -27.74
N ALA A 93 -6.64 5.01 -28.33
CA ALA A 93 -6.35 3.91 -29.25
C ALA A 93 -6.41 2.52 -28.60
N ILE A 94 -6.12 2.42 -27.29
CA ILE A 94 -6.23 1.16 -26.54
C ILE A 94 -7.58 1.01 -25.81
N GLY A 95 -8.56 1.85 -26.14
CA GLY A 95 -9.93 1.75 -25.62
C GLY A 95 -10.10 2.21 -24.17
N ILE A 96 -9.22 3.07 -23.65
CA ILE A 96 -9.34 3.67 -22.32
C ILE A 96 -9.87 5.09 -22.46
N GLY A 97 -11.19 5.24 -22.27
CA GLY A 97 -11.89 6.52 -22.39
C GLY A 97 -11.64 7.48 -21.21
N PRO A 98 -12.17 8.71 -21.27
CA PRO A 98 -12.03 9.69 -20.20
C PRO A 98 -12.52 9.20 -18.82
N ASP A 99 -13.65 8.49 -18.78
CA ASP A 99 -14.21 7.95 -17.53
C ASP A 99 -13.33 6.84 -16.94
N ASP A 100 -12.78 5.97 -17.78
CA ASP A 100 -11.82 4.95 -17.37
C ASP A 100 -10.55 5.59 -16.79
N ARG A 101 -10.03 6.65 -17.43
CA ARG A 101 -8.87 7.40 -16.93
C ARG A 101 -9.14 7.99 -15.56
N ALA A 102 -10.34 8.53 -15.34
CA ALA A 102 -10.72 9.06 -14.03
C ALA A 102 -10.79 7.96 -12.96
N HIS A 103 -11.32 6.77 -13.28
CA HIS A 103 -11.30 5.62 -12.37
C HIS A 103 -9.89 5.11 -12.09
N ILE A 104 -9.06 4.93 -13.13
CA ILE A 104 -7.67 4.49 -13.00
C ILE A 104 -6.87 5.48 -12.15
N ARG A 105 -7.01 6.80 -12.40
CA ARG A 105 -6.33 7.83 -11.61
C ARG A 105 -6.71 7.75 -10.13
N ARG A 106 -8.00 7.59 -9.81
CA ARG A 106 -8.46 7.39 -8.41
C ARG A 106 -7.87 6.15 -7.76
N VAL A 107 -7.76 5.05 -8.51
CA VAL A 107 -7.10 3.83 -8.02
C VAL A 107 -5.64 4.13 -7.66
N LEU A 108 -4.92 4.75 -8.58
CA LEU A 108 -3.49 5.06 -8.42
C LEU A 108 -3.23 6.08 -7.31
N ASP A 109 -4.06 7.12 -7.21
CA ASP A 109 -3.99 8.14 -6.16
C ASP A 109 -4.20 7.51 -4.78
N SER A 110 -5.16 6.59 -4.68
CA SER A 110 -5.42 5.85 -3.43
C SER A 110 -4.22 5.04 -3.00
N TYR A 111 -3.62 4.26 -3.90
CA TYR A 111 -2.46 3.43 -3.55
C TYR A 111 -1.17 4.23 -3.35
N ASP A 112 -0.93 5.30 -4.12
CA ASP A 112 0.20 6.21 -3.89
C ASP A 112 0.16 6.78 -2.46
N GLN A 113 -1.03 7.22 -2.04
CA GLN A 113 -1.23 7.78 -0.72
C GLN A 113 -1.16 6.71 0.38
N THR A 114 -1.94 5.64 0.29
CA THR A 114 -2.06 4.66 1.38
C THR A 114 -0.83 3.77 1.51
N ASN A 115 -0.13 3.44 0.43
CA ASN A 115 1.11 2.65 0.53
C ASN A 115 2.20 3.43 1.26
N ALA A 116 2.38 4.73 0.94
CA ALA A 116 3.38 5.57 1.61
C ALA A 116 3.06 5.72 3.11
N MET A 117 1.81 5.97 3.46
CA MET A 117 1.40 6.09 4.86
C MET A 117 1.52 4.75 5.61
N ALA A 118 1.09 3.64 5.02
CA ALA A 118 1.20 2.31 5.62
C ALA A 118 2.66 1.93 5.85
N LEU A 119 3.55 2.21 4.90
CA LEU A 119 4.98 1.92 5.03
C LEU A 119 5.59 2.63 6.24
N ILE A 120 5.31 3.93 6.39
CA ILE A 120 5.77 4.75 7.51
C ILE A 120 5.20 4.25 8.84
N ALA A 121 3.88 4.16 8.96
CA ALA A 121 3.22 3.85 10.21
C ALA A 121 3.57 2.45 10.72
N LEU A 122 3.62 1.46 9.82
CA LEU A 122 3.89 0.08 10.18
C LEU A 122 5.37 -0.17 10.44
N THR A 123 6.26 0.53 9.76
CA THR A 123 7.70 0.50 10.10
C THR A 123 7.93 1.11 11.49
N ALA A 124 7.25 2.21 11.82
CA ALA A 124 7.30 2.82 13.16
C ALA A 124 6.71 1.89 14.24
N LEU A 125 5.60 1.21 13.92
CA LEU A 125 4.99 0.23 14.81
C LEU A 125 5.90 -0.99 15.02
N SER A 126 6.65 -1.44 14.01
CA SER A 126 7.64 -2.51 14.18
C SER A 126 8.71 -2.13 15.19
N LEU A 127 9.23 -0.90 15.14
CA LEU A 127 10.20 -0.39 16.12
C LEU A 127 9.64 -0.47 17.55
N ARG A 128 8.39 -0.04 17.75
CA ARG A 128 7.68 -0.16 19.03
C ARG A 128 7.52 -1.61 19.48
N LEU A 129 7.12 -2.50 18.59
CA LEU A 129 6.96 -3.93 18.88
C LEU A 129 8.29 -4.61 19.20
N GLU A 130 9.43 -4.07 18.76
CA GLU A 130 10.79 -4.49 19.13
C GLU A 130 11.28 -3.87 20.46
N GLY A 131 10.50 -2.97 21.08
CA GLY A 131 10.94 -2.22 22.26
C GLY A 131 11.96 -1.12 21.92
N ARG A 132 12.11 -0.78 20.64
CA ARG A 132 13.03 0.25 20.15
C ARG A 132 12.23 1.52 19.90
N VAL A 133 12.26 2.44 20.84
CA VAL A 133 11.62 3.76 20.66
C VAL A 133 12.73 4.80 20.59
N PRO A 134 13.06 5.28 19.37
CA PRO A 134 13.93 6.44 19.22
C PRO A 134 13.40 7.63 20.02
N ALA A 135 14.30 8.53 20.41
CA ALA A 135 13.89 9.81 21.00
C ALA A 135 12.92 10.53 20.05
N ALA A 136 11.90 11.17 20.62
CA ALA A 136 10.96 11.96 19.84
C ALA A 136 11.72 13.05 19.08
N GLU A 137 11.63 13.05 17.75
CA GLU A 137 12.09 14.15 16.93
C GLU A 137 10.90 15.06 16.61
N SER A 138 11.13 16.38 16.56
CA SER A 138 10.07 17.31 16.14
C SER A 138 9.67 17.01 14.70
N GLY A 139 8.47 16.44 14.54
CA GLY A 139 7.84 16.17 13.26
C GLY A 139 6.83 17.26 12.88
N GLY A 140 6.60 17.43 11.57
CA GLY A 140 5.48 18.23 11.09
C GLY A 140 4.16 17.45 11.15
N ARG A 141 3.06 18.18 10.92
CA ARG A 141 1.70 17.62 10.80
C ARG A 141 1.13 17.96 9.44
N ALA A 142 0.42 17.02 8.83
CA ALA A 142 -0.31 17.23 7.58
C ALA A 142 -1.69 16.59 7.66
N ARG A 143 -2.66 17.13 6.91
CA ARG A 143 -3.94 16.45 6.70
C ARG A 143 -3.77 15.35 5.65
N ILE A 144 -4.59 14.32 5.74
CA ILE A 144 -4.75 13.31 4.68
C ILE A 144 -5.67 13.93 3.62
N PRO A 145 -5.22 14.17 2.37
CA PRO A 145 -6.13 14.56 1.30
C PRO A 145 -7.22 13.52 1.09
N ALA A 146 -8.47 13.96 0.94
CA ALA A 146 -9.56 13.06 0.54
C ALA A 146 -9.43 12.70 -0.95
N ILE A 147 -9.84 11.48 -1.31
CA ILE A 147 -9.95 11.04 -2.70
C ILE A 147 -11.43 10.77 -2.97
N ASP A 148 -12.03 11.60 -3.81
CA ASP A 148 -13.47 11.58 -4.03
C ASP A 148 -13.92 10.51 -5.03
N GLY A 149 -15.08 9.93 -4.73
CA GLY A 149 -15.82 9.03 -5.60
C GLY A 149 -15.51 7.54 -5.45
N PRO A 150 -16.25 6.67 -6.15
CA PRO A 150 -16.19 5.24 -5.92
C PRO A 150 -14.88 4.63 -6.44
N MET A 151 -14.33 3.69 -5.65
CA MET A 151 -13.30 2.78 -6.10
C MET A 151 -13.94 1.56 -6.78
N PRO A 152 -13.39 1.06 -7.89
CA PRO A 152 -13.82 -0.22 -8.45
C PRO A 152 -13.71 -1.34 -7.41
N ARG A 153 -14.59 -2.35 -7.50
CA ARG A 153 -14.49 -3.54 -6.65
C ARG A 153 -13.15 -4.24 -6.86
N LEU A 154 -12.53 -4.70 -5.78
CA LEU A 154 -11.35 -5.55 -5.83
C LEU A 154 -11.70 -6.93 -6.40
N LEU A 155 -11.23 -7.24 -7.62
CA LEU A 155 -11.47 -8.55 -8.23
C LEU A 155 -10.64 -9.65 -7.55
N ALA A 156 -11.24 -10.80 -7.25
CA ALA A 156 -10.51 -12.03 -6.95
C ALA A 156 -9.80 -12.55 -8.19
N ARG A 157 -8.74 -13.34 -8.01
CA ARG A 157 -7.95 -13.87 -9.14
C ARG A 157 -8.80 -14.72 -10.10
N SER A 158 -9.76 -15.46 -9.57
CA SER A 158 -10.70 -16.28 -10.36
C SER A 158 -11.69 -15.47 -11.19
N GLU A 159 -11.86 -14.18 -10.90
CA GLU A 159 -12.76 -13.28 -11.62
C GLU A 159 -12.06 -12.52 -12.75
N MET A 160 -10.74 -12.64 -12.86
CA MET A 160 -9.95 -12.02 -13.92
C MET A 160 -9.98 -12.88 -15.19
N THR A 161 -9.91 -12.22 -16.34
CA THR A 161 -9.59 -12.94 -17.59
C THR A 161 -8.17 -13.53 -17.51
N PRO A 162 -7.86 -14.59 -18.27
CA PRO A 162 -6.52 -15.17 -18.29
C PRO A 162 -5.42 -14.16 -18.61
N ASP A 163 -5.68 -13.25 -19.56
CA ASP A 163 -4.74 -12.20 -19.95
C ASP A 163 -4.52 -11.18 -18.83
N ALA A 164 -5.59 -10.73 -18.17
CA ALA A 164 -5.49 -9.82 -17.04
C ALA A 164 -4.69 -10.47 -15.89
N ALA A 165 -4.96 -11.73 -15.57
CA ALA A 165 -4.23 -12.46 -14.54
C ALA A 165 -2.74 -12.61 -14.87
N ASN A 166 -2.39 -12.85 -16.14
CA ASN A 166 -1.00 -12.92 -16.61
C ASN A 166 -0.30 -11.55 -16.52
N LEU A 167 -0.97 -10.47 -16.93
CA LEU A 167 -0.45 -9.11 -16.80
C LEU A 167 -0.22 -8.71 -15.34
N VAL A 168 -1.18 -9.03 -14.45
CA VAL A 168 -1.02 -8.85 -13.00
C VAL A 168 0.21 -9.58 -12.49
N ALA A 169 0.41 -10.85 -12.87
CA ALA A 169 1.56 -11.64 -12.43
C ALA A 169 2.89 -11.05 -12.92
N ARG A 170 2.94 -10.60 -14.18
CA ARG A 170 4.15 -9.99 -14.78
C ARG A 170 4.51 -8.66 -14.14
N LEU A 171 3.53 -7.77 -13.94
CA LEU A 171 3.74 -6.50 -13.26
C LEU A 171 4.14 -6.70 -11.81
N ASP A 172 3.48 -7.62 -11.11
CA ASP A 172 3.80 -7.89 -9.73
C ASP A 172 5.19 -8.53 -9.57
N ALA A 173 5.77 -9.15 -10.60
CA ALA A 173 7.13 -9.67 -10.58
C ALA A 173 8.19 -8.54 -10.70
N LEU A 174 7.82 -7.37 -11.23
CA LEU A 174 8.76 -6.26 -11.37
C LEU A 174 9.25 -5.78 -10.01
N GLY A 175 10.58 -5.79 -9.86
CA GLY A 175 11.27 -5.39 -8.65
C GLY A 175 11.00 -6.31 -7.46
N ARG A 176 10.39 -7.49 -7.62
CA ARG A 176 10.08 -8.43 -6.53
C ARG A 176 11.33 -9.19 -6.09
N ARG A 177 11.45 -9.49 -4.79
CA ARG A 177 12.46 -10.43 -4.29
C ARG A 177 12.02 -11.90 -4.42
N PRO A 178 12.96 -12.87 -4.54
CA PRO A 178 12.61 -14.28 -4.64
C PRO A 178 11.82 -14.85 -3.45
N ASP A 179 12.02 -14.30 -2.25
CA ASP A 179 11.33 -14.72 -1.02
C ASP A 179 9.95 -14.06 -0.82
N GLU A 180 9.61 -13.04 -1.62
CA GLU A 180 8.37 -12.28 -1.47
C GLU A 180 7.16 -13.05 -2.02
N ARG A 181 6.18 -13.27 -1.14
CA ARG A 181 4.93 -13.97 -1.47
C ARG A 181 3.75 -13.04 -1.71
N ILE A 182 3.83 -11.78 -1.25
CA ILE A 182 2.72 -10.82 -1.26
C ILE A 182 2.54 -10.21 -2.66
N VAL A 183 1.36 -10.44 -3.23
CA VAL A 183 0.84 -9.78 -4.43
C VAL A 183 0.07 -8.51 -4.05
N ALA A 184 0.44 -7.38 -4.64
CA ALA A 184 -0.19 -6.10 -4.33
C ALA A 184 -1.65 -6.01 -4.84
N SER A 185 -2.56 -5.54 -3.99
CA SER A 185 -3.99 -5.38 -4.35
C SER A 185 -4.25 -4.37 -5.47
N MET A 186 -3.34 -3.41 -5.69
CA MET A 186 -3.48 -2.40 -6.74
C MET A 186 -3.65 -3.01 -8.13
N TYR A 187 -2.84 -4.01 -8.48
CA TYR A 187 -2.93 -4.65 -9.79
C TYR A 187 -4.27 -5.34 -10.04
N ARG A 188 -4.93 -5.80 -8.97
CA ARG A 188 -6.26 -6.44 -9.03
C ARG A 188 -7.40 -5.43 -9.14
N HIS A 189 -7.21 -4.18 -8.74
CA HIS A 189 -8.12 -3.10 -9.11
C HIS A 189 -7.89 -2.67 -10.56
N LEU A 190 -6.63 -2.57 -10.97
CA LEU A 190 -6.29 -2.17 -12.34
C LEU A 190 -6.60 -3.25 -13.38
N SER A 191 -6.89 -4.50 -12.97
CA SER A 191 -7.28 -5.57 -13.88
C SER A 191 -8.65 -5.40 -14.53
N HIS A 192 -9.46 -4.42 -14.09
CA HIS A 192 -10.62 -3.95 -14.86
C HIS A 192 -10.20 -3.35 -16.21
N TRP A 193 -8.94 -2.89 -16.35
CA TRP A 193 -8.39 -2.33 -17.58
C TRP A 193 -7.11 -3.06 -18.01
N PRO A 194 -7.21 -4.28 -18.60
CA PRO A 194 -6.05 -5.04 -19.04
C PRO A 194 -5.15 -4.28 -20.02
N ALA A 195 -5.72 -3.43 -20.89
CA ALA A 195 -4.96 -2.55 -21.78
C ALA A 195 -4.02 -1.60 -21.01
N TYR A 196 -4.49 -1.06 -19.88
CA TYR A 196 -3.66 -0.20 -19.01
C TYR A 196 -2.55 -1.00 -18.35
N LEU A 197 -2.82 -2.22 -17.89
CA LEU A 197 -1.79 -3.11 -17.35
C LEU A 197 -0.72 -3.45 -18.41
N GLY A 198 -1.14 -3.69 -19.66
CA GLY A 198 -0.22 -3.92 -20.78
C GLY A 198 0.70 -2.72 -21.03
N LEU A 199 0.12 -1.52 -21.13
CA LEU A 199 0.87 -0.27 -21.27
C LEU A 199 1.84 -0.05 -20.10
N SER A 200 1.37 -0.28 -18.87
CA SER A 200 2.16 -0.19 -17.65
C SER A 200 3.38 -1.13 -17.68
N LEU A 201 3.17 -2.37 -18.13
CA LEU A 201 4.24 -3.37 -18.22
C LEU A 201 5.32 -2.93 -19.21
N VAL A 202 4.93 -2.45 -20.39
CA VAL A 202 5.87 -1.95 -21.42
C VAL A 202 6.70 -0.77 -20.88
N GLN A 203 6.09 0.12 -20.11
CA GLN A 203 6.79 1.31 -19.58
C GLN A 203 7.70 0.99 -18.38
N LEU A 204 7.30 0.05 -17.51
CA LEU A 204 8.06 -0.27 -16.29
C LEU A 204 9.13 -1.36 -16.50
N ALA A 205 8.96 -2.26 -17.47
CA ALA A 205 9.91 -3.35 -17.69
C ALA A 205 11.35 -2.89 -17.99
N PRO A 206 11.59 -1.85 -18.81
CA PRO A 206 12.94 -1.33 -19.03
C PRO A 206 13.60 -0.81 -17.76
N LEU A 207 12.83 -0.12 -16.89
CA LEU A 207 13.32 0.38 -15.60
C LEU A 207 13.71 -0.75 -14.65
N ALA A 208 12.97 -1.86 -14.71
CA ALA A 208 13.28 -3.04 -13.93
C ALA A 208 14.55 -3.73 -14.47
N ALA A 209 14.70 -3.83 -15.79
CA ALA A 209 15.84 -4.48 -16.43
C ALA A 209 17.16 -3.73 -16.23
N ASP A 210 17.14 -2.39 -16.21
CA ASP A 210 18.34 -1.56 -16.04
C ASP A 210 18.61 -1.14 -14.59
N GLY A 211 17.82 -1.65 -13.63
CA GLY A 211 18.03 -1.44 -12.20
C GLY A 211 17.53 -0.11 -11.64
N ARG A 212 17.01 0.81 -12.47
CA ARG A 212 16.45 2.09 -11.99
C ARG A 212 15.25 1.89 -11.07
N LEU A 213 14.43 0.87 -11.34
CA LEU A 213 13.32 0.53 -10.44
C LEU A 213 13.85 0.04 -9.08
N ALA A 214 14.88 -0.81 -9.07
CA ALA A 214 15.47 -1.33 -7.83
C ALA A 214 16.02 -0.19 -6.94
N GLN A 215 16.71 0.78 -7.54
CA GLN A 215 17.22 1.97 -6.84
C GLN A 215 16.08 2.78 -6.19
N ALA A 216 14.97 2.98 -6.90
CA ALA A 216 13.80 3.68 -6.35
C ALA A 216 13.15 2.92 -5.18
N ILE A 217 13.10 1.58 -5.25
CA ILE A 217 12.57 0.72 -4.17
C ILE A 217 13.46 0.80 -2.92
N GLU A 218 14.78 0.73 -3.09
CA GLU A 218 15.73 0.88 -2.00
C GLU A 218 15.62 2.25 -1.33
N ALA A 219 15.55 3.31 -2.13
CA ALA A 219 15.36 4.67 -1.64
C ALA A 219 14.05 4.82 -0.86
N ALA A 220 12.94 4.26 -1.36
CA ALA A 220 11.66 4.26 -0.64
C ALA A 220 11.78 3.59 0.74
N GLY A 221 12.47 2.45 0.82
CA GLY A 221 12.71 1.75 2.08
C GLY A 221 13.59 2.54 3.05
N LEU A 222 14.62 3.24 2.58
CA LEU A 222 15.48 4.10 3.41
C LEU A 222 14.70 5.30 3.95
N LEU A 223 14.05 6.06 3.06
CA LEU A 223 13.23 7.21 3.43
C LEU A 223 12.12 6.83 4.41
N ALA A 224 11.51 5.66 4.23
CA ALA A 224 10.50 5.15 5.14
C ALA A 224 11.06 4.85 6.54
N ARG A 225 12.22 4.21 6.63
CA ARG A 225 12.87 3.94 7.93
C ARG A 225 13.19 5.24 8.66
N ASP A 226 13.67 6.25 7.95
CA ASP A 226 13.98 7.56 8.53
C ASP A 226 12.71 8.26 9.02
N GLY A 227 11.66 8.33 8.19
CA GLY A 227 10.38 8.90 8.60
C GLY A 227 9.72 8.14 9.75
N ALA A 228 9.82 6.81 9.76
CA ALA A 228 9.30 5.96 10.83
C ALA A 228 10.01 6.20 12.17
N ARG A 229 11.33 6.38 12.18
CA ARG A 229 12.08 6.70 13.42
C ARG A 229 11.59 8.01 14.05
N ARG A 230 11.28 9.02 13.22
CA ARG A 230 10.80 10.34 13.68
C ARG A 230 9.45 10.28 14.39
N ILE A 231 8.57 9.38 13.97
CA ILE A 231 7.19 9.29 14.50
C ILE A 231 6.97 8.10 15.43
N ALA A 232 7.98 7.25 15.63
CA ALA A 232 7.84 6.08 16.50
C ALA A 232 7.41 6.51 17.91
N ALA A 233 7.96 7.60 18.43
CA ALA A 233 7.59 8.19 19.71
C ALA A 233 6.15 8.73 19.77
N ASP A 234 5.54 9.08 18.62
CA ASP A 234 4.17 9.58 18.53
C ASP A 234 3.11 8.47 18.60
N LEU A 235 3.50 7.21 18.35
CA LEU A 235 2.56 6.10 18.42
C LEU A 235 2.12 5.84 19.87
N THR A 236 0.83 5.61 20.05
CA THR A 236 0.18 5.45 21.37
C THR A 236 -0.40 4.03 21.50
N PRO A 237 0.46 3.00 21.65
CA PRO A 237 -0.03 1.63 21.82
C PRO A 237 -0.92 1.50 23.06
N PRO A 238 -1.96 0.66 23.04
CA PRO A 238 -2.77 0.39 24.23
C PRO A 238 -1.93 -0.09 25.41
N ASP A 239 -2.30 0.34 26.63
CA ASP A 239 -1.61 -0.04 27.88
C ASP A 239 -1.57 -1.56 28.08
N ARG A 240 -2.66 -2.24 27.72
CA ARG A 240 -2.72 -3.70 27.74
C ARG A 240 -1.89 -4.23 26.57
N PRO A 241 -0.79 -4.98 26.84
CA PRO A 241 0.01 -5.56 25.78
C PRO A 241 -0.75 -6.69 25.07
N LEU A 242 -0.38 -6.92 23.81
CA LEU A 242 -0.76 -8.15 23.12
C LEU A 242 -0.19 -9.37 23.84
N ASP A 243 -0.92 -10.48 23.77
CA ASP A 243 -0.38 -11.80 24.10
C ASP A 243 0.96 -12.01 23.38
N PRO A 244 1.99 -12.61 24.02
CA PRO A 244 3.32 -12.76 23.42
C PRO A 244 3.32 -13.44 22.05
N ALA A 245 2.48 -14.45 21.83
CA ALA A 245 2.38 -15.14 20.55
C ALA A 245 1.73 -14.25 19.49
N ALA A 246 0.65 -13.53 19.85
CA ALA A 246 -0.01 -12.57 18.98
C ALA A 246 0.92 -11.39 18.63
N ARG A 247 1.69 -10.87 19.60
CA ARG A 247 2.71 -9.83 19.40
C ARG A 247 3.77 -10.28 18.40
N ALA A 248 4.30 -11.50 18.58
CA ALA A 248 5.31 -12.04 17.68
C ALA A 248 4.76 -12.28 16.26
N ALA A 249 3.52 -12.76 16.14
CA ALA A 249 2.85 -12.93 14.86
C ALA A 249 2.58 -11.59 14.16
N ALA A 250 2.06 -10.59 14.89
CA ALA A 250 1.81 -9.25 14.37
C ALA A 250 3.10 -8.59 13.88
N ARG A 251 4.19 -8.71 14.65
CA ARG A 251 5.52 -8.20 14.25
C ARG A 251 6.00 -8.86 12.96
N ARG A 252 5.97 -10.19 12.87
CA ARG A 252 6.37 -10.91 11.64
C ARG A 252 5.50 -10.52 10.45
N GLY A 253 4.18 -10.41 10.64
CA GLY A 253 3.26 -9.96 9.60
C GLY A 253 3.63 -8.55 9.11
N ILE A 254 3.77 -7.59 10.03
CA ILE A 254 4.18 -6.22 9.69
C ILE A 254 5.51 -6.19 8.94
N GLU A 255 6.51 -6.92 9.42
CA GLU A 255 7.84 -7.00 8.81
C GLU A 255 7.76 -7.58 7.39
N GLU A 256 7.00 -8.65 7.17
CA GLU A 256 6.81 -9.27 5.86
C GLU A 256 6.25 -8.29 4.82
N PHE A 257 5.32 -7.41 5.22
CA PHE A 257 4.75 -6.38 4.34
C PHE A 257 5.67 -5.16 4.15
N THR A 258 6.39 -4.74 5.19
CA THR A 258 7.15 -3.47 5.19
C THR A 258 8.59 -3.63 4.71
N ARG A 259 9.20 -4.81 4.89
CA ARG A 259 10.59 -5.10 4.50
C ARG A 259 10.82 -4.90 3.01
N HIS A 260 9.82 -5.22 2.18
CA HIS A 260 9.96 -5.09 0.74
C HIS A 260 8.64 -4.83 -0.02
N PRO A 261 7.52 -5.55 0.20
CA PRO A 261 6.33 -5.42 -0.65
C PRO A 261 5.75 -4.01 -0.71
N ILE A 262 5.50 -3.37 0.43
CA ILE A 262 4.97 -2.00 0.44
C ILE A 262 6.03 -1.01 -0.08
N ALA A 263 7.29 -1.17 0.32
CA ALA A 263 8.40 -0.34 -0.17
C ALA A 263 8.55 -0.40 -1.69
N ARG A 264 8.26 -1.54 -2.30
CA ARG A 264 8.21 -1.75 -3.75
C ARG A 264 7.04 -1.04 -4.40
N MET A 265 5.87 -1.10 -3.78
CA MET A 265 4.66 -0.51 -4.34
C MET A 265 4.60 1.01 -4.26
N VAL A 266 5.38 1.65 -3.37
CA VAL A 266 5.45 3.12 -3.28
C VAL A 266 5.99 3.75 -4.58
N PRO A 267 7.21 3.44 -5.08
CA PRO A 267 7.69 3.99 -6.34
C PRO A 267 6.87 3.51 -7.54
N ILE A 268 6.38 2.27 -7.54
CA ILE A 268 5.55 1.76 -8.65
C ILE A 268 4.25 2.56 -8.77
N ALA A 269 3.50 2.76 -7.68
CA ALA A 269 2.26 3.53 -7.72
C ALA A 269 2.51 4.96 -8.22
N ALA A 270 3.59 5.60 -7.77
CA ALA A 270 3.97 6.94 -8.22
C ALA A 270 4.38 6.98 -9.70
N LEU A 271 5.10 5.97 -10.21
CA LEU A 271 5.43 5.86 -11.63
C LEU A 271 4.19 5.65 -12.49
N LEU A 272 3.27 4.76 -12.08
CA LEU A 272 2.01 4.53 -12.80
C LEU A 272 1.12 5.78 -12.81
N ARG A 273 1.07 6.55 -11.70
CA ARG A 273 0.42 7.87 -11.69
C ARG A 273 0.99 8.81 -12.76
N ARG A 274 2.32 8.84 -12.92
CA ARG A 274 3.00 9.67 -13.93
C ARG A 274 2.75 9.21 -15.37
N LEU A 275 2.30 7.97 -15.59
CA LEU A 275 1.88 7.50 -16.91
C LEU A 275 0.50 8.05 -17.31
N MET A 276 -0.34 8.42 -16.34
CA MET A 276 -1.65 8.97 -16.68
C MET A 276 -1.48 10.31 -17.38
N PRO A 277 -2.29 10.60 -18.41
CA PRO A 277 -2.26 11.91 -19.05
C PRO A 277 -2.65 12.99 -18.02
N ALA A 278 -2.21 14.23 -18.27
CA ALA A 278 -2.65 15.38 -17.49
C ALA A 278 -4.17 15.52 -17.50
#